data_AF-A0A2E0RZY1-F1
#
_entry.id   AF-A0A2E0RZY1-F1
#
_cell.length_a   1.000
_cell.length_b   1.000
_cell.length_c   1.000
_cell.angle_alpha   90.00
_cell.angle_beta   90.00
_cell.angle_gamma   90.00
#
_symmetry.space_group_name_H-M   'P 1'
#
loop_
_entity.id
_entity.type
_entity.pdbx_description
1 polymer ?
#
loop_
_entity_poly.entity_id
_entity_poly.type
_entity_poly.pdbx_seq_one_letter_code
_entity_poly.pdbx_strand_id
1 'polypeptide(L)'
;MVLEFQTLVPEELPIQEKEVIPDASVKVLEEEGNYGKFVAEPLERGYGTTLGNSLRRVLYESLTGTAVTWVKIDGALHEYTTLPHVKEEISEFLLNIKNIRLKSEVDRPGKLRLEVAGQGKVCAGDIMASSDFHVVNPESHIATLDSDQATLNVEFNVERGVGFRPGVNDNEMPIGVLPVDAIFTPVRKVNYTVEPTRVGGRTDFEKLTMEVWTDGSIAPLDALKVAGDILVNKFFMFANVQEGDVDSIEASSIALNITPEQYNMTVESLDLSSRTLNCLKRADIHKVGEALQYEKSDLLKIRNFGEKSMRELYDKFAELGLPVEDIKGEKSEDEDDADQEEPKEDESK
;
A
#
# COMPACT_ATOMS: atom_id res chain seq x y z
N MET A 1 -52.86 49.00 43.38
CA MET A 1 -51.85 49.11 42.31
C MET A 1 -51.33 47.72 42.07
N VAL A 2 -51.98 46.97 41.17
CA VAL A 2 -51.59 45.58 40.85
C VAL A 2 -50.92 45.67 39.49
N LEU A 3 -49.62 45.41 39.45
CA LEU A 3 -48.84 45.37 38.22
C LEU A 3 -49.18 44.07 37.49
N GLU A 4 -49.84 44.18 36.34
CA GLU A 4 -50.00 43.08 35.41
C GLU A 4 -48.63 42.73 34.83
N PHE A 5 -48.09 41.58 35.24
CA PHE A 5 -46.95 40.98 34.56
C PHE A 5 -47.45 40.42 33.23
N GLN A 6 -47.08 41.08 32.13
CA GLN A 6 -47.15 40.48 30.80
C GLN A 6 -46.31 39.20 30.82
N THR A 7 -46.98 38.06 30.70
CA THR A 7 -46.34 36.79 30.41
C THR A 7 -45.71 36.90 29.03
N LEU A 8 -44.38 37.11 29.01
CA LEU A 8 -43.55 36.90 27.83
C LEU A 8 -43.67 35.43 27.43
N VAL A 9 -44.49 35.16 26.43
CA VAL A 9 -44.48 33.88 25.71
C VAL A 9 -43.08 33.74 25.12
N PRO A 10 -42.36 32.64 25.36
CA PRO A 10 -41.08 32.41 24.69
C PRO A 10 -41.38 32.36 23.19
N GLU A 11 -40.82 33.32 22.45
CA GLU A 11 -40.78 33.25 20.99
C GLU A 11 -40.07 31.93 20.64
N GLU A 12 -40.78 31.02 19.96
CA GLU A 12 -40.18 29.76 19.52
C GLU A 12 -38.95 30.11 18.69
N LEU A 13 -37.76 29.74 19.18
CA LEU A 13 -36.52 29.94 18.46
C LEU A 13 -36.71 29.32 17.07
N PRO A 14 -36.46 30.07 15.98
CA PRO A 14 -36.60 29.52 14.64
C PRO A 14 -35.76 28.26 14.57
N ILE A 15 -36.39 27.16 14.14
CA ILE A 15 -35.73 25.88 13.88
C ILE A 15 -34.57 26.22 12.93
N GLN A 16 -33.33 26.17 13.44
CA GLN A 16 -32.16 26.40 12.61
C GLN A 16 -32.21 25.33 11.51
N GLU A 17 -32.51 25.73 10.28
CA GLU A 17 -32.31 24.87 9.12
C GLU A 17 -30.87 24.36 9.22
N LYS A 18 -30.69 23.04 9.37
CA LYS A 18 -29.36 22.44 9.38
C LYS A 18 -28.71 22.80 8.06
N GLU A 19 -27.82 23.79 8.10
CA GLU A 19 -27.02 24.23 6.97
C GLU A 19 -26.30 22.99 6.43
N VAL A 20 -26.57 22.63 5.17
CA VAL A 20 -26.00 21.45 4.53
C VAL A 20 -24.53 21.75 4.24
N ILE A 21 -23.66 21.22 5.10
CA ILE A 21 -22.21 21.31 4.94
C ILE A 21 -21.81 20.31 3.83
N PRO A 22 -21.12 20.74 2.76
CA PRO A 22 -20.62 19.82 1.75
C PRO A 22 -19.56 18.89 2.34
N ASP A 23 -19.54 17.64 1.88
CA ASP A 23 -18.53 16.66 2.27
C ASP A 23 -17.13 17.12 1.85
N ALA A 24 -16.14 16.72 2.64
CA ALA A 24 -14.73 16.98 2.35
C ALA A 24 -14.35 16.36 0.99
N SER A 25 -13.73 17.16 0.13
CA SER A 25 -13.26 16.71 -1.18
C SER A 25 -11.79 17.07 -1.38
N VAL A 26 -11.04 16.18 -2.04
CA VAL A 26 -9.66 16.42 -2.45
C VAL A 26 -9.66 16.88 -3.91
N LYS A 27 -9.05 18.04 -4.17
CA LYS A 27 -8.91 18.64 -5.50
C LYS A 27 -7.44 18.75 -5.88
N VAL A 28 -7.12 18.46 -7.13
CA VAL A 28 -5.80 18.73 -7.72
C VAL A 28 -5.79 20.17 -8.20
N LEU A 29 -4.91 21.01 -7.67
CA LEU A 29 -4.74 22.39 -8.12
C LEU A 29 -3.72 22.50 -9.25
N GLU A 30 -2.62 21.77 -9.13
CA GLU A 30 -1.48 21.83 -10.03
C GLU A 30 -0.81 20.46 -10.06
N GLU A 31 -0.48 19.98 -11.24
CA GLU A 31 0.32 18.77 -11.44
C GLU A 31 1.20 19.02 -12.65
N GLU A 32 2.49 19.29 -12.39
CA GLU A 32 3.48 19.59 -13.42
C GLU A 32 4.70 18.70 -13.22
N GLY A 33 4.83 17.68 -14.08
CA GLY A 33 5.95 16.73 -14.06
C GLY A 33 6.10 16.05 -12.70
N ASN A 34 7.15 16.39 -11.97
CA ASN A 34 7.50 15.79 -10.69
C ASN A 34 6.92 16.56 -9.48
N TYR A 35 6.05 17.54 -9.70
CA TYR A 35 5.44 18.35 -8.65
C TYR A 35 3.91 18.28 -8.71
N GLY A 36 3.27 18.16 -7.53
CA GLY A 36 1.83 18.18 -7.39
C GLY A 36 1.35 18.98 -6.18
N LYS A 37 0.28 19.73 -6.35
CA LYS A 37 -0.39 20.53 -5.32
C LYS A 37 -1.85 20.10 -5.17
N PHE A 38 -2.20 19.69 -3.96
CA PHE A 38 -3.50 19.10 -3.62
C PHE A 38 -4.16 19.89 -2.51
N VAL A 39 -5.48 20.05 -2.58
CA VAL A 39 -6.27 20.75 -1.57
C VAL A 39 -7.38 19.85 -1.07
N ALA A 40 -7.50 19.71 0.25
CA ALA A 40 -8.61 19.04 0.91
C ALA A 40 -9.42 20.06 1.73
N GLU A 41 -10.70 20.23 1.40
CA GLU A 41 -11.63 21.10 2.10
C GLU A 41 -13.11 20.67 1.87
N PRO A 42 -14.03 20.96 2.80
CA PRO A 42 -13.78 21.49 4.14
C PRO A 42 -13.43 20.39 5.16
N LEU A 43 -12.46 20.65 6.04
CA LEU A 43 -12.07 19.76 7.13
C LEU A 43 -12.50 20.33 8.47
N GLU A 44 -12.88 19.47 9.41
CA GLU A 44 -13.11 19.90 10.78
C GLU A 44 -11.82 20.43 11.43
N ARG A 45 -11.98 21.33 12.39
CA ARG A 45 -10.84 21.94 13.10
C ARG A 45 -9.92 20.88 13.70
N GLY A 46 -8.61 21.01 13.44
CA GLY A 46 -7.57 20.07 13.90
C GLY A 46 -7.32 18.89 12.96
N TYR A 47 -8.24 18.57 12.04
CA TYR A 47 -8.01 17.49 11.08
C TYR A 47 -7.01 17.88 9.98
N GLY A 48 -6.89 19.17 9.62
CA GLY A 48 -5.91 19.61 8.63
C GLY A 48 -4.48 19.26 9.06
N THR A 49 -4.14 19.51 10.32
CA THR A 49 -2.81 19.18 10.85
C THR A 49 -2.62 17.67 11.02
N THR A 50 -3.65 16.96 11.51
CA THR A 50 -3.61 15.51 11.71
C THR A 50 -3.38 14.76 10.41
N LEU A 51 -4.18 15.07 9.38
CA LEU A 51 -4.07 14.45 8.05
C LEU A 51 -2.77 14.87 7.36
N GLY A 52 -2.45 16.18 7.37
CA GLY A 52 -1.25 16.70 6.71
C GLY A 52 0.03 16.11 7.25
N ASN A 53 0.18 16.05 8.59
CA ASN A 53 1.34 15.44 9.22
C ASN A 53 1.43 13.93 8.98
N SER A 54 0.31 13.21 9.07
CA SER A 54 0.30 11.75 8.86
C SER A 54 0.66 11.38 7.43
N LEU A 55 0.04 12.04 6.44
CA LEU A 55 0.34 11.83 5.03
C LEU A 55 1.79 12.18 4.71
N ARG A 56 2.30 13.31 5.25
CA ARG A 56 3.71 13.70 5.07
C ARG A 56 4.68 12.63 5.56
N ARG A 57 4.41 12.01 6.71
CA ARG A 57 5.27 10.93 7.24
C ARG A 57 5.25 9.70 6.33
N VAL A 58 4.07 9.26 5.92
CA VAL A 58 3.92 8.07 5.07
C VAL A 58 4.56 8.28 3.70
N LEU A 59 4.41 9.46 3.11
CA LEU A 59 5.05 9.82 1.84
C LEU A 59 6.59 9.73 1.90
N TYR A 60 7.21 10.02 3.04
CA TYR A 60 8.66 9.91 3.21
C TYR A 60 9.14 8.49 3.54
N GLU A 61 8.38 7.74 4.33
CA GLU A 61 8.90 6.50 4.96
C GLU A 61 8.36 5.22 4.33
N SER A 62 7.11 5.21 3.86
CA SER A 62 6.38 3.96 3.58
C SER A 62 6.16 3.68 2.09
N LEU A 63 6.46 4.64 1.21
CA LEU A 63 6.35 4.40 -0.23
C LEU A 63 7.44 3.44 -0.71
N THR A 64 7.00 2.51 -1.55
CA THR A 64 7.89 1.55 -2.20
C THR A 64 8.59 2.21 -3.39
N GLY A 65 9.89 1.96 -3.53
CA GLY A 65 10.63 2.33 -4.73
C GLY A 65 11.72 1.32 -5.04
N THR A 66 12.48 1.61 -6.10
CA THR A 66 13.46 0.69 -6.68
C THR A 66 14.84 1.36 -6.68
N ALA A 67 15.84 0.68 -6.14
CA ALA A 67 17.18 1.23 -6.00
C ALA A 67 18.26 0.16 -6.21
N VAL A 68 19.46 0.61 -6.55
CA VAL A 68 20.66 -0.24 -6.63
C VAL A 68 21.13 -0.56 -5.20
N THR A 69 21.33 -1.83 -4.87
CA THR A 69 21.78 -2.26 -3.53
C THR A 69 23.26 -2.62 -3.48
N TRP A 70 23.80 -3.15 -4.57
CA TRP A 70 25.23 -3.38 -4.73
C TRP A 70 25.63 -3.30 -6.19
N VAL A 71 26.92 -3.07 -6.42
CA VAL A 71 27.51 -3.10 -7.75
C VAL A 71 28.76 -3.97 -7.76
N LYS A 72 29.03 -4.60 -8.89
CA LYS A 72 30.25 -5.34 -9.15
C LYS A 72 30.91 -4.73 -10.38
N ILE A 73 32.13 -4.24 -10.20
CA ILE A 73 32.85 -3.49 -11.22
C ILE A 73 34.10 -4.29 -11.60
N ASP A 74 34.30 -4.53 -12.88
CA ASP A 74 35.48 -5.25 -13.35
C ASP A 74 36.75 -4.44 -13.06
N GLY A 75 37.69 -5.05 -12.35
CA GLY A 75 38.96 -4.41 -11.97
C GLY A 75 38.94 -3.63 -10.66
N ALA A 76 37.80 -3.48 -9.99
CA ALA A 76 37.71 -2.86 -8.67
C ALA A 76 37.37 -3.90 -7.60
N LEU A 77 38.32 -4.18 -6.70
CA LEU A 77 38.12 -5.12 -5.59
C LEU A 77 37.52 -4.44 -4.34
N HIS A 78 37.73 -3.13 -4.20
CA HIS A 78 37.26 -2.33 -3.09
C HIS A 78 36.98 -0.87 -3.52
N GLU A 79 36.26 -0.12 -2.70
CA GLU A 79 35.80 1.25 -2.98
C GLU A 79 36.91 2.32 -3.11
N TYR A 80 38.10 2.04 -2.57
CA TYR A 80 39.27 2.93 -2.65
C TYR A 80 40.16 2.69 -3.88
N THR A 81 39.75 1.82 -4.81
CA THR A 81 40.51 1.54 -6.03
C THR A 81 40.25 2.63 -7.07
N THR A 82 41.19 2.83 -7.99
CA THR A 82 40.99 3.61 -9.21
C THR A 82 41.03 2.68 -10.42
N LEU A 83 40.21 2.97 -11.43
CA LEU A 83 40.23 2.24 -12.68
C LEU A 83 41.10 2.99 -13.70
N PRO A 84 41.98 2.28 -14.43
CA PRO A 84 42.70 2.88 -15.55
C PRO A 84 41.71 3.49 -16.56
N HIS A 85 42.01 4.70 -17.02
CA HIS A 85 41.24 5.41 -18.03
C HIS A 85 39.82 5.84 -17.66
N VAL A 86 39.45 5.73 -16.39
CA VAL A 86 38.23 6.31 -15.81
C VAL A 86 38.64 7.51 -14.97
N LYS A 87 38.00 8.65 -15.21
CA LYS A 87 38.36 9.91 -14.55
C LYS A 87 37.96 9.90 -13.06
N GLU A 88 36.80 9.37 -12.74
CA GLU A 88 36.24 9.31 -11.39
C GLU A 88 36.86 8.17 -10.57
N GLU A 89 37.05 8.41 -9.27
CA GLU A 89 37.41 7.34 -8.33
C GLU A 89 36.20 6.43 -8.06
N ILE A 90 36.42 5.18 -7.62
CA ILE A 90 35.31 4.26 -7.38
C ILE A 90 34.35 4.79 -6.31
N SER A 91 34.84 5.50 -5.28
CA SER A 91 33.98 6.13 -4.29
C SER A 91 33.05 7.21 -4.88
N GLU A 92 33.55 8.01 -5.84
CA GLU A 92 32.74 9.00 -6.57
C GLU A 92 31.75 8.30 -7.52
N PHE A 93 32.19 7.22 -8.19
CA PHE A 93 31.34 6.37 -9.01
C PHE A 93 30.16 5.78 -8.21
N LEU A 94 30.41 5.24 -7.02
CA LEU A 94 29.36 4.73 -6.12
C LEU A 94 28.38 5.83 -5.69
N LEU A 95 28.86 7.07 -5.50
CA LEU A 95 27.99 8.21 -5.19
C LEU A 95 27.10 8.58 -6.38
N ASN A 96 27.64 8.55 -7.60
CA ASN A 96 26.87 8.80 -8.82
C ASN A 96 25.79 7.73 -9.03
N ILE A 97 26.08 6.46 -8.74
CA ILE A 97 25.10 5.37 -8.81
C ILE A 97 23.89 5.63 -7.89
N LYS A 98 24.11 6.19 -6.69
CA LYS A 98 23.01 6.53 -5.76
C LYS A 98 22.04 7.57 -6.34
N ASN A 99 22.44 8.34 -7.35
CA ASN A 99 21.60 9.31 -8.03
C ASN A 99 20.76 8.72 -9.16
N ILE A 100 21.04 7.48 -9.58
CA ILE A 100 20.23 6.77 -10.58
C ILE A 100 18.84 6.53 -10.00
N ARG A 101 17.81 6.74 -10.82
CA ARG A 101 16.41 6.50 -10.49
C ARG A 101 15.85 5.43 -11.38
N LEU A 102 15.32 4.40 -10.73
CA LEU A 102 14.79 3.21 -11.36
C LEU A 102 13.32 3.07 -11.00
N LYS A 103 12.54 2.58 -11.96
CA LYS A 103 11.16 2.16 -11.77
C LYS A 103 11.04 0.69 -12.14
N SER A 104 10.41 -0.10 -11.28
CA SER A 104 10.03 -1.48 -11.53
C SER A 104 8.59 -1.71 -11.10
N GLU A 105 7.84 -2.44 -11.91
CA GLU A 105 6.50 -2.89 -11.53
C GLU A 105 6.55 -4.26 -10.82
N VAL A 106 7.62 -5.02 -11.02
CA VAL A 106 7.78 -6.37 -10.49
C VAL A 106 8.46 -6.32 -9.12
N ASP A 107 7.94 -7.10 -8.18
CA ASP A 107 8.52 -7.27 -6.84
C ASP A 107 9.51 -8.44 -6.80
N ARG A 108 10.57 -8.34 -7.60
CA ARG A 108 11.69 -9.29 -7.57
C ARG A 108 13.02 -8.58 -7.78
N PRO A 109 14.11 -9.05 -7.14
CA PRO A 109 15.45 -8.56 -7.44
C PRO A 109 15.80 -8.77 -8.91
N GLY A 110 16.56 -7.84 -9.47
CA GLY A 110 17.03 -7.89 -10.85
C GLY A 110 18.47 -7.46 -10.99
N LYS A 111 19.07 -7.86 -12.10
CA LYS A 111 20.45 -7.51 -12.45
C LYS A 111 20.47 -6.68 -13.72
N LEU A 112 21.14 -5.55 -13.67
CA LEU A 112 21.38 -4.68 -14.83
C LEU A 112 22.87 -4.71 -15.19
N ARG A 113 23.20 -4.39 -16.43
CA ARG A 113 24.59 -4.32 -16.90
C ARG A 113 24.89 -3.02 -17.61
N LEU A 114 26.12 -2.56 -17.50
CA LEU A 114 26.67 -1.44 -18.26
C LEU A 114 27.97 -1.94 -18.89
N GLU A 115 28.04 -1.89 -20.21
CA GLU A 115 29.21 -2.30 -21.01
C GLU A 115 29.52 -1.15 -21.97
N VAL A 116 30.55 -0.36 -21.66
CA VAL A 116 30.94 0.81 -22.47
C VAL A 116 32.42 0.75 -22.80
N ALA A 117 32.74 1.07 -24.05
CA ALA A 117 34.11 1.15 -24.55
C ALA A 117 34.34 2.44 -25.34
N GLY A 118 35.56 2.97 -25.25
CA GLY A 118 35.98 4.19 -25.93
C GLY A 118 35.84 5.46 -25.10
N GLN A 119 36.39 6.57 -25.61
CA GLN A 119 36.38 7.85 -24.92
C GLN A 119 34.98 8.46 -24.91
N GLY A 120 34.51 8.95 -23.75
CA GLY A 120 33.19 9.58 -23.68
C GLY A 120 32.64 9.75 -22.26
N LYS A 121 31.47 10.39 -22.17
CA LYS A 121 30.68 10.44 -20.92
C LYS A 121 29.75 9.24 -20.90
N VAL A 122 29.64 8.61 -19.73
CA VAL A 122 28.76 7.47 -19.48
C VAL A 122 27.63 7.94 -18.57
N CYS A 123 26.40 7.75 -19.04
CA CYS A 123 25.18 8.18 -18.36
C CYS A 123 24.31 6.97 -17.98
N ALA A 124 23.32 7.18 -17.13
CA ALA A 124 22.38 6.13 -16.73
C ALA A 124 21.57 5.55 -17.88
N GLY A 125 21.38 6.32 -18.97
CA GLY A 125 20.76 5.84 -20.20
C GLY A 125 21.56 4.76 -20.93
N ASP A 126 22.85 4.62 -20.66
CA ASP A 126 23.71 3.58 -21.27
C ASP A 126 23.57 2.22 -20.58
N ILE A 127 22.83 2.16 -19.46
CA ILE A 127 22.56 0.91 -18.74
C ILE A 127 21.63 0.03 -19.55
N MET A 128 22.06 -1.21 -19.77
CA MET A 128 21.27 -2.27 -20.38
C MET A 128 20.24 -2.78 -19.36
N ALA A 129 19.09 -2.09 -19.30
CA ALA A 129 17.97 -2.48 -18.46
C ALA A 129 17.18 -3.66 -19.06
N SER A 130 16.73 -4.61 -18.22
CA SER A 130 15.76 -5.61 -18.66
C SER A 130 14.36 -4.99 -18.82
N SER A 131 13.41 -5.73 -19.39
CA SER A 131 12.03 -5.27 -19.58
C SER A 131 11.31 -4.89 -18.28
N ASP A 132 11.79 -5.37 -17.13
CA ASP A 132 11.16 -5.14 -15.83
C ASP A 132 11.61 -3.82 -15.18
N PHE A 133 12.71 -3.22 -15.64
CA PHE A 133 13.31 -2.04 -15.04
C PHE A 133 13.41 -0.90 -16.05
N HIS A 134 13.07 0.30 -15.61
CA HIS A 134 13.17 1.51 -16.41
C HIS A 134 14.02 2.56 -15.69
N VAL A 135 15.00 3.11 -16.40
CA VAL A 135 15.80 4.24 -15.93
C VAL A 135 14.99 5.52 -16.14
N VAL A 136 14.66 6.21 -15.05
CA VAL A 136 13.81 7.41 -15.05
C VAL A 136 14.59 8.65 -15.46
N ASN A 137 15.87 8.73 -15.07
CA ASN A 137 16.77 9.87 -15.32
C ASN A 137 17.98 9.44 -16.19
N PRO A 138 17.77 9.15 -17.48
CA PRO A 138 18.82 8.64 -18.38
C PRO A 138 20.01 9.60 -18.53
N GLU A 139 19.82 10.89 -18.27
CA GLU A 139 20.85 11.93 -18.30
C GLU A 139 21.80 11.92 -17.09
N SER A 140 21.52 11.11 -16.07
CA SER A 140 22.33 11.07 -14.86
C SER A 140 23.75 10.59 -15.16
N HIS A 141 24.73 11.45 -14.85
CA HIS A 141 26.15 11.15 -15.06
C HIS A 141 26.62 10.03 -14.14
N ILE A 142 27.30 9.02 -14.70
CA ILE A 142 27.91 7.94 -13.93
C ILE A 142 29.44 8.12 -13.90
N ALA A 143 30.06 8.19 -15.07
CA ALA A 143 31.52 8.23 -15.22
C ALA A 143 31.95 8.91 -16.52
N THR A 144 33.24 9.24 -16.64
CA THR A 144 33.88 9.78 -17.82
C THR A 144 35.10 8.93 -18.17
N LEU A 145 35.11 8.41 -19.40
CA LEU A 145 36.22 7.64 -19.96
C LEU A 145 37.16 8.57 -20.72
N ASP A 146 38.45 8.53 -20.41
CA ASP A 146 39.45 9.50 -20.89
C ASP A 146 40.22 9.08 -22.15
N SER A 147 40.10 7.81 -22.56
CA SER A 147 40.90 7.17 -23.61
C SER A 147 40.03 6.27 -24.51
N ASP A 148 40.40 6.15 -25.78
CA ASP A 148 39.76 5.22 -26.72
C ASP A 148 39.93 3.74 -26.34
N GLN A 149 40.90 3.44 -25.48
CA GLN A 149 41.14 2.09 -24.95
C GLN A 149 40.41 1.82 -23.63
N ALA A 150 39.67 2.79 -23.10
CA ALA A 150 38.92 2.63 -21.87
C ALA A 150 37.78 1.64 -22.06
N THR A 151 37.61 0.72 -21.10
CA THR A 151 36.50 -0.23 -21.03
C THR A 151 35.94 -0.24 -19.62
N LEU A 152 34.63 -0.08 -19.49
CA LEU A 152 33.93 -0.11 -18.22
C LEU A 152 32.80 -1.14 -18.29
N ASN A 153 32.94 -2.19 -17.47
CA ASN A 153 31.94 -3.23 -17.31
C ASN A 153 31.46 -3.25 -15.87
N VAL A 154 30.15 -3.10 -15.67
CA VAL A 154 29.53 -3.03 -14.34
C VAL A 154 28.26 -3.86 -14.32
N GLU A 155 28.11 -4.68 -13.29
CA GLU A 155 26.87 -5.36 -12.94
C GLU A 155 26.23 -4.66 -11.73
N PHE A 156 24.95 -4.31 -11.85
CA PHE A 156 24.17 -3.68 -10.80
C PHE A 156 23.13 -4.67 -10.30
N ASN A 157 22.94 -4.74 -9.00
CA ASN A 157 21.80 -5.40 -8.42
C ASN A 157 20.77 -4.38 -7.97
N VAL A 158 19.54 -4.62 -8.39
CA VAL A 158 18.42 -3.73 -8.20
C VAL A 158 17.37 -4.47 -7.40
N GLU A 159 16.90 -3.83 -6.35
CA GLU A 159 15.85 -4.36 -5.49
C GLU A 159 14.75 -3.33 -5.31
N ARG A 160 13.58 -3.85 -4.97
CA ARG A 160 12.43 -3.06 -4.54
C ARG A 160 12.40 -3.06 -3.02
N GLY A 161 12.09 -1.91 -2.42
CA GLY A 161 12.12 -1.73 -0.98
C GLY A 161 11.40 -0.47 -0.54
N VAL A 162 11.46 -0.18 0.76
CA VAL A 162 10.87 1.01 1.38
C VAL A 162 11.94 1.74 2.18
N GLY A 163 11.83 3.07 2.23
CA GLY A 163 12.72 3.91 3.01
C GLY A 163 14.19 3.86 2.56
N PHE A 164 15.09 3.66 3.52
CA PHE A 164 16.54 3.68 3.34
C PHE A 164 17.16 2.42 3.91
N ARG A 165 18.08 1.80 3.15
CA ARG A 165 18.91 0.69 3.62
C ARG A 165 20.38 1.06 3.46
N PRO A 166 21.17 1.12 4.54
CA PRO A 166 22.60 1.37 4.43
C PRO A 166 23.30 0.21 3.72
N GLY A 167 24.29 0.52 2.89
CA GLY A 167 25.19 -0.45 2.29
C GLY A 167 26.17 -0.93 3.34
N VAL A 168 25.96 -2.16 3.83
CA VAL A 168 26.86 -2.78 4.82
C VAL A 168 27.64 -3.87 4.11
N ASN A 169 28.97 -3.84 4.24
CA ASN A 169 29.83 -4.96 3.84
C ASN A 169 29.60 -6.10 4.84
N ASP A 170 28.70 -7.02 4.50
CA ASP A 170 28.58 -8.27 5.23
C ASP A 170 29.62 -9.27 4.73
N ASN A 171 30.16 -10.11 5.62
CA ASN A 171 31.20 -11.08 5.30
C ASN A 171 30.71 -12.19 4.34
N GLU A 172 29.41 -12.22 4.05
CA GLU A 172 28.78 -13.15 3.10
C GLU A 172 28.92 -12.71 1.63
N MET A 173 29.27 -11.45 1.36
CA MET A 173 29.40 -10.96 -0.01
C MET A 173 30.74 -11.39 -0.66
N PRO A 174 30.72 -11.85 -1.91
CA PRO A 174 31.95 -12.15 -2.65
C PRO A 174 32.85 -10.93 -2.79
N ILE A 175 34.16 -11.17 -2.83
CA ILE A 175 35.16 -10.14 -3.09
C ILE A 175 34.87 -9.44 -4.43
N GLY A 176 34.94 -8.10 -4.45
CA GLY A 176 34.65 -7.27 -5.63
C GLY A 176 33.19 -6.86 -5.77
N VAL A 177 32.30 -7.29 -4.87
CA VAL A 177 30.95 -6.72 -4.73
C VAL A 177 31.02 -5.54 -3.76
N LEU A 178 30.58 -4.37 -4.22
CA LEU A 178 30.59 -3.13 -3.48
C LEU A 178 29.14 -2.78 -3.09
N PRO A 179 28.78 -2.81 -1.80
CA PRO A 179 27.45 -2.42 -1.37
C PRO A 179 27.25 -0.92 -1.55
N VAL A 180 26.02 -0.54 -1.86
CA VAL A 180 25.61 0.84 -2.06
C VAL A 180 24.42 1.11 -1.15
N ASP A 181 24.40 2.28 -0.51
CA ASP A 181 23.23 2.72 0.22
C ASP A 181 22.02 2.82 -0.72
N ALA A 182 20.98 2.04 -0.42
CA ALA A 182 19.78 1.99 -1.23
C ALA A 182 18.75 2.99 -0.71
N ILE A 183 18.44 3.98 -1.53
CA ILE A 183 17.41 5.00 -1.27
C ILE A 183 16.17 4.62 -2.07
N PHE A 184 15.21 3.96 -1.42
CA PHE A 184 13.98 3.52 -2.08
C PHE A 184 12.90 4.60 -2.09
N THR A 185 13.00 5.63 -1.25
CA THR A 185 11.98 6.69 -1.18
C THR A 185 11.90 7.49 -2.49
N PRO A 186 10.76 7.47 -3.21
CA PRO A 186 10.59 8.18 -4.49
C PRO A 186 10.20 9.67 -4.31
N VAL A 187 9.93 10.09 -3.06
CA VAL A 187 9.54 11.45 -2.70
C VAL A 187 10.74 12.24 -2.19
N ARG A 188 11.01 13.39 -2.81
CA ARG A 188 12.11 14.29 -2.44
C ARG A 188 11.70 15.28 -1.36
N LYS A 189 10.49 15.84 -1.48
CA LYS A 189 10.01 16.87 -0.59
C LYS A 189 8.50 16.78 -0.45
N VAL A 190 8.01 17.03 0.76
CA VAL A 190 6.59 17.23 1.04
C VAL A 190 6.44 18.42 1.98
N ASN A 191 5.56 19.33 1.60
CA ASN A 191 5.15 20.46 2.42
C ASN A 191 3.63 20.42 2.61
N TYR A 192 3.15 20.96 3.71
CA TYR A 192 1.72 21.17 3.91
C TYR A 192 1.44 22.48 4.62
N THR A 193 0.29 23.07 4.34
CA THR A 193 -0.18 24.29 4.97
C THR A 193 -1.66 24.13 5.30
N VAL A 194 -2.04 24.55 6.51
CA VAL A 194 -3.42 24.51 6.97
C VAL A 194 -3.90 25.94 7.13
N GLU A 195 -5.01 26.28 6.47
CA GLU A 195 -5.62 27.59 6.49
C GLU A 195 -7.08 27.47 6.95
N PRO A 196 -7.63 28.44 7.70
CA PRO A 196 -9.06 28.46 7.99
C PRO A 196 -9.85 28.69 6.70
N THR A 197 -10.96 27.97 6.53
CA THR A 197 -11.88 28.11 5.40
C THR A 197 -13.30 28.38 5.88
N ARG A 198 -14.04 29.16 5.09
CA ARG A 198 -15.42 29.51 5.39
C ARG A 198 -16.36 28.66 4.54
N VAL A 199 -17.29 27.99 5.20
CA VAL A 199 -18.35 27.20 4.58
C VAL A 199 -19.68 27.76 5.03
N GLY A 200 -20.35 28.47 4.13
CA GLY A 200 -21.61 29.15 4.43
C GLY A 200 -21.47 30.15 5.59
N GLY A 201 -22.22 29.92 6.68
CA GLY A 201 -22.17 30.71 7.91
C GLY A 201 -20.99 30.43 8.85
N ARG A 202 -20.31 29.27 8.70
CA ARG A 202 -19.26 28.80 9.61
C ARG A 202 -17.85 29.10 9.10
N THR A 203 -16.94 29.51 9.99
CA THR A 203 -15.55 29.91 9.67
C THR A 203 -14.50 29.08 10.41
N ASP A 204 -14.91 28.02 11.10
CA ASP A 204 -14.08 27.15 11.92
C ASP A 204 -13.57 25.90 11.19
N PHE A 205 -13.94 25.72 9.92
CA PHE A 205 -13.39 24.68 9.06
C PHE A 205 -11.95 25.01 8.65
N GLU A 206 -11.21 23.97 8.30
CA GLU A 206 -9.84 24.02 7.81
C GLU A 206 -9.76 23.58 6.34
N LYS A 207 -8.77 24.13 5.65
CA LYS A 207 -8.34 23.74 4.32
C LYS A 207 -6.89 23.27 4.43
N LEU A 208 -6.65 22.03 4.03
CA LEU A 208 -5.31 21.45 3.97
C LEU A 208 -4.79 21.55 2.54
N THR A 209 -3.67 22.25 2.34
CA THR A 209 -2.93 22.28 1.08
C THR A 209 -1.67 21.44 1.23
N MET A 210 -1.51 20.41 0.39
CA MET A 210 -0.36 19.51 0.33
C MET A 210 0.43 19.79 -0.94
N GLU A 211 1.75 19.89 -0.83
CA GLU A 211 2.67 20.06 -1.95
C GLU A 211 3.68 18.92 -1.94
N VAL A 212 3.77 18.15 -3.03
CA VAL A 212 4.56 16.92 -3.13
C VAL A 212 5.52 17.01 -4.32
N TRP A 213 6.80 16.75 -4.08
CA TRP A 213 7.83 16.65 -5.11
C TRP A 213 8.39 15.23 -5.16
N THR A 214 8.27 14.57 -6.30
CA THR A 214 8.81 13.22 -6.54
C THR A 214 10.09 13.27 -7.36
N ASP A 215 10.74 12.14 -7.56
CA ASP A 215 11.91 12.00 -8.44
C ASP A 215 11.56 11.44 -9.84
N GLY A 216 10.27 11.38 -10.17
CA GLY A 216 9.75 10.89 -11.46
C GLY A 216 9.49 9.38 -11.52
N SER A 217 9.91 8.61 -10.50
CA SER A 217 9.59 7.17 -10.44
C SER A 217 8.11 6.88 -10.18
N ILE A 218 7.43 7.81 -9.49
CA ILE A 218 5.98 7.83 -9.23
C ILE A 218 5.44 9.24 -9.48
N ALA A 219 4.22 9.32 -10.01
CA ALA A 219 3.52 10.59 -10.16
C ALA A 219 3.11 11.13 -8.76
N PRO A 220 3.13 12.46 -8.53
CA PRO A 220 2.76 13.03 -7.24
C PRO A 220 1.34 12.65 -6.78
N LEU A 221 0.38 12.58 -7.71
CA LEU A 221 -1.00 12.17 -7.40
C LEU A 221 -1.07 10.72 -6.93
N ASP A 222 -0.37 9.82 -7.63
CA ASP A 222 -0.36 8.40 -7.28
C ASP A 222 0.36 8.16 -5.95
N ALA A 223 1.44 8.89 -5.68
CA ALA A 223 2.12 8.86 -4.38
C ALA A 223 1.18 9.24 -3.24
N LEU A 224 0.33 10.26 -3.43
CA LEU A 224 -0.65 10.68 -2.42
C LEU A 224 -1.74 9.62 -2.19
N LYS A 225 -2.23 8.98 -3.26
CA LYS A 225 -3.21 7.88 -3.17
C LYS A 225 -2.64 6.69 -2.40
N VAL A 226 -1.47 6.21 -2.80
CA VAL A 226 -0.78 5.08 -2.14
C VAL A 226 -0.53 5.41 -0.66
N ALA A 227 -0.12 6.64 -0.33
CA ALA A 227 0.04 7.06 1.06
C ALA A 227 -1.28 7.05 1.84
N GLY A 228 -2.39 7.47 1.21
CA GLY A 228 -3.73 7.37 1.78
C GLY A 228 -4.12 5.93 2.09
N ASP A 229 -3.94 5.03 1.13
CA ASP A 229 -4.27 3.60 1.29
C ASP A 229 -3.44 2.95 2.40
N ILE A 230 -2.15 3.29 2.50
CA ILE A 230 -1.29 2.83 3.61
C ILE A 230 -1.86 3.30 4.95
N LEU A 231 -2.27 4.57 5.08
CA LEU A 231 -2.85 5.08 6.33
C LEU A 231 -4.16 4.38 6.66
N VAL A 232 -5.05 4.18 5.69
CA VAL A 232 -6.32 3.46 5.89
C VAL A 232 -6.04 2.05 6.41
N ASN A 233 -5.10 1.32 5.79
CA ASN A 233 -4.66 0.01 6.25
C ASN A 233 -4.14 0.04 7.70
N LYS A 234 -3.40 1.09 8.10
CA LYS A 234 -2.92 1.22 9.49
C LYS A 234 -4.02 1.55 10.47
N PHE A 235 -4.93 2.46 10.14
CA PHE A 235 -6.06 2.83 11.00
C PHE A 235 -7.09 1.72 11.13
N PHE A 236 -7.22 0.87 10.11
CA PHE A 236 -8.11 -0.29 10.16
C PHE A 236 -7.80 -1.23 11.33
N MET A 237 -6.53 -1.44 11.66
CA MET A 237 -6.12 -2.22 12.84
C MET A 237 -6.64 -1.59 14.15
N PHE A 238 -6.62 -0.26 14.24
CA PHE A 238 -7.12 0.45 15.43
C PHE A 238 -8.65 0.49 15.50
N ALA A 239 -9.33 0.58 14.36
CA ALA A 239 -10.78 0.59 14.28
C ALA A 239 -11.40 -0.74 14.71
N ASN A 240 -10.67 -1.85 14.54
CA ASN A 240 -11.13 -3.20 14.85
C ASN A 240 -10.48 -3.81 16.09
N VAL A 241 -10.00 -2.97 17.01
CA VAL A 241 -9.53 -3.45 18.32
C VAL A 241 -10.73 -4.04 19.07
N GLN A 242 -10.69 -5.35 19.31
CA GLN A 242 -11.71 -6.03 20.11
C GLN A 242 -11.42 -5.83 21.61
N GLU A 243 -12.47 -5.62 22.42
CA GLU A 243 -12.39 -5.73 23.87
C GLU A 243 -12.32 -7.24 24.23
N GLY A 244 -11.11 -7.80 24.27
CA GLY A 244 -10.87 -9.19 24.63
C GLY A 244 -9.74 -9.33 25.65
N ASP A 245 -9.95 -10.15 26.67
CA ASP A 245 -8.99 -10.46 27.74
C ASP A 245 -7.59 -10.81 27.20
N VAL A 246 -6.59 -10.41 27.99
CA VAL A 246 -5.12 -10.48 27.72
C VAL A 246 -4.62 -11.88 27.30
N ASP A 247 -5.44 -12.91 27.44
CA ASP A 247 -5.11 -14.32 27.12
C ASP A 247 -5.51 -14.77 25.70
N SER A 248 -6.19 -13.96 24.90
CA SER A 248 -6.68 -14.32 23.55
C SER A 248 -5.83 -13.76 22.40
N ILE A 249 -4.53 -14.08 22.39
CA ILE A 249 -3.60 -13.65 21.32
C ILE A 249 -4.02 -14.19 19.93
N GLU A 250 -4.77 -15.30 19.88
CA GLU A 250 -5.17 -15.94 18.62
C GLU A 250 -6.20 -15.15 17.80
N ALA A 251 -7.13 -14.43 18.43
CA ALA A 251 -8.15 -13.61 17.73
C ALA A 251 -7.56 -12.39 17.00
N SER A 252 -6.40 -11.89 17.47
CA SER A 252 -5.69 -10.77 16.84
C SER A 252 -5.16 -11.09 15.42
N SER A 253 -4.97 -12.38 15.12
CA SER A 253 -4.44 -12.84 13.83
C SER A 253 -5.47 -12.82 12.68
N ILE A 254 -6.77 -12.88 13.01
CA ILE A 254 -7.87 -12.88 12.03
C ILE A 254 -8.07 -11.48 11.44
N ALA A 255 -7.95 -10.43 12.25
CA ALA A 255 -8.05 -9.03 11.81
C ALA A 255 -6.85 -8.57 10.95
N LEU A 256 -5.71 -9.29 11.01
CA LEU A 256 -4.48 -8.95 10.28
C LEU A 256 -4.50 -9.36 8.80
N ASN A 257 -5.39 -10.27 8.38
CA ASN A 257 -5.44 -10.82 7.02
C ASN A 257 -6.58 -10.27 6.15
N ILE A 258 -7.42 -9.36 6.67
CA ILE A 258 -8.53 -8.78 5.93
C ILE A 258 -8.13 -7.39 5.46
N THR A 259 -8.20 -7.13 4.15
CA THR A 259 -7.94 -5.78 3.65
C THR A 259 -9.11 -4.84 4.00
N PRO A 260 -8.89 -3.54 4.23
CA PRO A 260 -9.97 -2.58 4.46
C PRO A 260 -10.96 -2.50 3.30
N GLU A 261 -10.50 -2.78 2.08
CA GLU A 261 -11.35 -2.91 0.89
C GLU A 261 -12.30 -4.09 1.02
N GLN A 262 -11.78 -5.28 1.37
CA GLN A 262 -12.61 -6.46 1.60
C GLN A 262 -13.58 -6.27 2.77
N TYR A 263 -13.15 -5.61 3.84
CA TYR A 263 -14.00 -5.37 5.01
C TYR A 263 -15.15 -4.39 4.73
N ASN A 264 -14.86 -3.30 4.00
CA ASN A 264 -15.86 -2.29 3.66
C ASN A 264 -16.68 -2.64 2.41
N MET A 265 -16.33 -3.71 1.71
CA MET A 265 -17.09 -4.26 0.60
C MET A 265 -18.53 -4.51 1.04
N THR A 266 -19.49 -4.17 0.18
CA THR A 266 -20.90 -4.43 0.46
C THR A 266 -21.23 -5.90 0.24
N VAL A 267 -22.18 -6.43 1.00
CA VAL A 267 -22.69 -7.79 0.76
C VAL A 267 -23.40 -7.93 -0.59
N GLU A 268 -23.72 -6.81 -1.26
CA GLU A 268 -24.29 -6.80 -2.62
C GLU A 268 -23.26 -7.08 -3.71
N SER A 269 -22.02 -6.65 -3.50
CA SER A 269 -20.91 -6.92 -4.41
C SER A 269 -20.37 -8.35 -4.28
N LEU A 270 -20.77 -9.07 -3.23
CA LEU A 270 -20.63 -10.51 -3.20
C LEU A 270 -21.75 -11.07 -4.07
N ASP A 271 -21.41 -11.79 -5.15
CA ASP A 271 -22.34 -12.45 -6.06
C ASP A 271 -23.12 -13.61 -5.37
N LEU A 272 -23.88 -13.26 -4.33
CA LEU A 272 -24.70 -14.13 -3.51
C LEU A 272 -26.07 -14.30 -4.15
N SER A 273 -26.72 -15.42 -3.88
CA SER A 273 -28.11 -15.62 -4.26
C SER A 273 -29.01 -14.53 -3.66
N SER A 274 -30.06 -14.18 -4.42
CA SER A 274 -31.06 -13.20 -4.00
C SER A 274 -31.70 -13.56 -2.65
N ARG A 275 -31.71 -14.84 -2.26
CA ARG A 275 -32.15 -15.28 -0.93
C ARG A 275 -31.17 -14.88 0.16
N THR A 276 -29.89 -15.23 0.01
CA THR A 276 -28.84 -14.98 1.01
C THR A 276 -28.64 -13.48 1.23
N LEU A 277 -28.57 -12.70 0.15
CA LEU A 277 -28.45 -11.24 0.18
C LEU A 277 -29.63 -10.58 0.91
N ASN A 278 -30.87 -11.00 0.61
CA ASN A 278 -32.06 -10.46 1.29
C ASN A 278 -32.19 -10.90 2.76
N CYS A 279 -31.55 -12.00 3.15
CA CYS A 279 -31.50 -12.39 4.57
C CYS A 279 -30.50 -11.53 5.33
N LEU A 280 -29.31 -11.28 4.78
CA LEU A 280 -28.28 -10.41 5.37
C LEU A 280 -28.78 -8.97 5.51
N LYS A 281 -29.37 -8.39 4.45
CA LYS A 281 -29.96 -7.04 4.50
C LYS A 281 -31.06 -6.88 5.57
N ARG A 282 -31.83 -7.94 5.82
CA ARG A 282 -32.89 -7.92 6.85
C ARG A 282 -32.34 -8.05 8.26
N ALA A 283 -31.15 -8.62 8.40
CA ALA A 283 -30.40 -8.67 9.65
C ALA A 283 -29.57 -7.40 9.88
N ASP A 284 -29.74 -6.37 9.04
CA ASP A 284 -28.99 -5.11 9.06
C ASP A 284 -27.48 -5.30 8.82
N ILE A 285 -27.11 -6.37 8.10
CA ILE A 285 -25.75 -6.67 7.68
C ILE A 285 -25.58 -6.19 6.24
N HIS A 286 -24.85 -5.09 6.06
CA HIS A 286 -24.66 -4.45 4.75
C HIS A 286 -23.22 -4.60 4.24
N LYS A 287 -22.27 -4.82 5.14
CA LYS A 287 -20.84 -4.98 4.81
C LYS A 287 -20.32 -6.39 5.11
N VAL A 288 -19.28 -6.77 4.38
CA VAL A 288 -18.57 -8.04 4.59
C VAL A 288 -17.93 -8.09 5.98
N GLY A 289 -17.35 -6.98 6.43
CA GLY A 289 -16.77 -6.88 7.78
C GLY A 289 -17.78 -7.13 8.90
N GLU A 290 -19.02 -6.66 8.74
CA GLU A 290 -20.11 -6.92 9.69
C GLU A 290 -20.47 -8.40 9.70
N ALA A 291 -20.59 -9.03 8.53
CA ALA A 291 -20.92 -10.45 8.41
C ALA A 291 -19.87 -11.37 9.06
N LEU A 292 -18.58 -10.99 9.03
CA LEU A 292 -17.48 -11.74 9.65
C LEU A 292 -17.47 -11.65 11.19
N GLN A 293 -18.11 -10.64 11.78
CA GLN A 293 -18.21 -10.50 13.24
C GLN A 293 -19.30 -11.38 13.86
N TYR A 294 -20.22 -11.91 13.05
CA TYR A 294 -21.26 -12.80 13.55
C TYR A 294 -20.74 -14.22 13.69
N GLU A 295 -20.96 -14.83 14.85
CA GLU A 295 -20.73 -16.26 15.02
C GLU A 295 -21.69 -17.09 14.16
N LYS A 296 -21.26 -18.29 13.77
CA LYS A 296 -22.06 -19.26 13.01
C LYS A 296 -23.45 -19.49 13.62
N SER A 297 -23.52 -19.53 14.95
CA SER A 297 -24.75 -19.79 15.69
C SER A 297 -25.76 -18.63 15.57
N ASP A 298 -25.27 -17.40 15.39
CA ASP A 298 -26.11 -16.21 15.26
C ASP A 298 -26.56 -15.98 13.82
N LEU A 299 -25.73 -16.31 12.83
CA LEU A 299 -26.12 -16.29 11.42
C LEU A 299 -27.28 -17.26 11.13
N LEU A 300 -27.29 -18.44 11.75
CA LEU A 300 -28.38 -19.42 11.62
C LEU A 300 -29.69 -19.01 12.29
N LYS A 301 -29.67 -18.05 13.22
CA LYS A 301 -30.89 -17.49 13.85
C LYS A 301 -31.60 -16.49 12.94
N ILE A 302 -30.95 -16.02 11.87
CA ILE A 302 -31.54 -15.08 10.92
C ILE A 302 -32.70 -15.78 10.19
N ARG A 303 -33.85 -15.10 10.15
CA ARG A 303 -35.06 -15.65 9.54
C ARG A 303 -34.83 -16.00 8.06
N ASN A 304 -35.04 -17.27 7.72
CA ASN A 304 -34.84 -17.86 6.38
C ASN A 304 -33.38 -18.00 5.91
N PHE A 305 -32.40 -17.74 6.79
CA PHE A 305 -31.00 -18.06 6.58
C PHE A 305 -30.76 -19.53 6.98
N GLY A 306 -30.40 -20.36 6.01
CA GLY A 306 -30.19 -21.80 6.22
C GLY A 306 -28.77 -22.23 5.85
N GLU A 307 -28.46 -23.51 6.03
CA GLU A 307 -27.13 -24.08 5.74
C GLU A 307 -26.65 -23.82 4.31
N LYS A 308 -27.57 -23.81 3.34
CA LYS A 308 -27.23 -23.49 1.94
C LYS A 308 -26.80 -22.04 1.74
N SER A 309 -27.45 -21.10 2.44
CA SER A 309 -27.07 -19.68 2.41
C SER A 309 -25.78 -19.41 3.19
N MET A 310 -25.56 -20.17 4.27
CA MET A 310 -24.32 -20.12 5.03
C MET A 310 -23.14 -20.65 4.21
N ARG A 311 -23.29 -21.82 3.58
CA ARG A 311 -22.25 -22.40 2.72
C ARG A 311 -21.91 -21.46 1.57
N GLU A 312 -22.91 -20.88 0.93
CA GLU A 312 -22.71 -19.88 -0.13
C GLU A 312 -21.92 -18.65 0.35
N LEU A 313 -22.22 -18.14 1.56
CA LEU A 313 -21.48 -17.01 2.14
C LEU A 313 -20.02 -17.38 2.46
N TYR A 314 -19.79 -18.56 3.06
CA TYR A 314 -18.45 -19.05 3.41
C TYR A 314 -17.62 -19.40 2.18
N ASP A 315 -18.22 -19.96 1.13
CA ASP A 315 -17.57 -20.23 -0.15
C ASP A 315 -17.09 -18.91 -0.78
N LYS A 316 -17.90 -17.85 -0.73
CA LYS A 316 -17.50 -16.51 -1.18
C LYS A 316 -16.43 -15.87 -0.31
N PHE A 317 -16.44 -16.11 1.00
CA PHE A 317 -15.36 -15.66 1.88
C PHE A 317 -14.05 -16.39 1.57
N ALA A 318 -14.11 -17.70 1.30
CA ALA A 318 -12.94 -18.49 0.89
C ALA A 318 -12.40 -18.07 -0.48
N GLU A 319 -13.26 -17.77 -1.46
CA GLU A 319 -12.86 -17.20 -2.76
C GLU A 319 -12.10 -15.87 -2.59
N LEU A 320 -12.49 -15.06 -1.60
CA LEU A 320 -11.85 -13.78 -1.27
C LEU A 320 -10.63 -13.92 -0.36
N GLY A 321 -10.28 -15.13 0.08
CA GLY A 321 -9.17 -15.39 1.00
C GLY A 321 -9.39 -14.86 2.41
N LEU A 322 -10.65 -14.63 2.81
CA LEU A 322 -11.00 -14.20 4.16
C LEU A 322 -10.84 -15.38 5.13
N PRO A 323 -10.30 -15.16 6.33
CA PRO A 323 -10.20 -16.21 7.34
C PRO A 323 -11.60 -16.62 7.81
N VAL A 324 -12.04 -17.80 7.40
CA VAL A 324 -13.28 -18.42 7.87
C VAL A 324 -12.91 -19.65 8.69
N GLU A 325 -13.51 -19.80 9.87
CA GLU A 325 -13.39 -21.04 10.65
C GLU A 325 -14.00 -22.18 9.82
N ASP A 326 -13.13 -23.10 9.37
CA ASP A 326 -13.45 -24.19 8.45
C ASP A 326 -14.67 -25.00 8.90
N ILE A 327 -15.66 -25.15 8.01
CA ILE A 327 -16.62 -26.26 8.08
C ILE A 327 -15.88 -27.52 7.60
N LYS A 328 -15.06 -28.12 8.46
CA LYS A 328 -14.61 -29.50 8.29
C LYS A 328 -15.42 -30.41 9.22
N GLY A 329 -16.52 -30.92 8.68
CA GLY A 329 -17.32 -31.98 9.29
C GLY A 329 -18.59 -32.17 8.48
N GLU A 330 -18.81 -33.40 8.01
CA GLU A 330 -19.96 -33.88 7.21
C GLU A 330 -19.80 -33.74 5.68
N LYS A 331 -18.89 -34.56 5.15
CA LYS A 331 -19.16 -35.22 3.86
C LYS A 331 -20.23 -36.28 4.12
N SER A 332 -21.28 -36.24 3.29
CA SER A 332 -22.28 -37.29 3.11
C SER A 332 -21.61 -38.60 2.69
N GLU A 333 -21.59 -39.58 3.58
CA GLU A 333 -21.49 -41.00 3.22
C GLU A 333 -22.90 -41.43 2.82
N ASP A 334 -23.22 -41.38 1.53
CA ASP A 334 -24.32 -42.12 0.92
C ASP A 334 -24.20 -41.91 -0.59
N GLU A 335 -23.29 -42.67 -1.21
CA GLU A 335 -23.37 -43.20 -2.57
C GLU A 335 -22.02 -43.86 -2.91
N ASP A 336 -22.10 -45.00 -3.59
CA ASP A 336 -21.02 -45.83 -4.13
C ASP A 336 -20.42 -46.90 -3.20
N ASP A 337 -21.20 -47.97 -2.97
CA ASP A 337 -20.60 -49.31 -2.90
C ASP A 337 -21.49 -50.31 -3.66
N ALA A 338 -21.39 -50.26 -4.99
CA ALA A 338 -21.84 -51.31 -5.89
C ALA A 338 -20.70 -51.65 -6.86
N ASP A 339 -20.46 -52.96 -6.97
CA ASP A 339 -19.63 -53.67 -7.95
C ASP A 339 -18.10 -53.60 -7.79
N GLN A 340 -17.55 -54.57 -7.06
CA GLN A 340 -16.46 -55.42 -7.60
C GLN A 340 -16.63 -56.89 -7.18
N GLU A 341 -17.02 -57.70 -8.18
CA GLU A 341 -16.99 -59.16 -8.17
C GLU A 341 -15.57 -59.70 -8.39
N GLU A 342 -15.29 -60.81 -7.69
CA GLU A 342 -14.35 -61.92 -7.98
C GLU A 342 -12.84 -61.79 -7.67
N PRO A 343 -12.10 -62.92 -7.43
CA PRO A 343 -12.51 -64.33 -7.56
C PRO A 343 -12.25 -65.24 -6.34
N LYS A 344 -12.84 -66.44 -6.43
CA LYS A 344 -12.60 -67.63 -5.59
C LYS A 344 -11.16 -68.13 -5.72
N GLU A 345 -10.55 -68.53 -4.60
CA GLU A 345 -9.57 -69.61 -4.54
C GLU A 345 -9.78 -70.46 -3.29
N ASP A 346 -9.33 -71.70 -3.42
CA ASP A 346 -9.80 -72.92 -2.80
C ASP A 346 -8.99 -73.33 -1.55
N GLU A 347 -9.56 -74.29 -0.81
CA GLU A 347 -8.92 -75.27 0.08
C GLU A 347 -8.40 -74.94 1.51
N SER A 348 -8.97 -75.74 2.43
CA SER A 348 -8.35 -76.46 3.57
C SER A 348 -8.44 -75.85 4.98
N LYS A 349 -9.45 -76.26 5.76
CA LYS A 349 -9.38 -77.42 6.69
C LYS A 349 -10.72 -77.72 7.35
#